data_AF-A0A7R7VNV0-F1
#
_entry.id   AF-A0A7R7VNV0-F1
#
_cell.length_a   1.000
_cell.length_b   1.000
_cell.length_c   1.000
_cell.angle_alpha   90.00
_cell.angle_beta   90.00
_cell.angle_gamma   90.00
#
_symmetry.space_group_name_H-M   'P 1'
#
loop_
_entity.id
_entity.type
_entity.pdbx_description
1 polymer ?
#
loop_
_entity_poly.entity_id
_entity_poly.type
_entity_poly.pdbx_seq_one_letter_code
_entity_poly.pdbx_strand_id
1 'polypeptide(L)'
;MEQSNFQFPSESRLMPMFLRTKFGGAESLLHLLWPQSVFPEQEYPMRYFPVMQELVLFTDFTNDILSYYKEFILHREKGNFVGNFADTHEMQQLDVLQHLTGYTPKLLKSVYSMLDGIEDLLRTVKNFVTGWIMLCTAHRRYYLVELFEDEQYLPPYDEDA
;
A
#
# COMPACT_ATOMS: atom_id res chain seq x y z
N MET A 1 -20.86 -10.15 -0.61
CA MET A 1 -20.51 -11.57 -0.45
C MET A 1 -20.55 -11.87 1.02
N GLU A 2 -21.30 -12.87 1.47
CA GLU A 2 -21.15 -13.40 2.81
C GLU A 2 -19.67 -13.71 3.03
N GLN A 3 -19.04 -13.03 3.98
CA GLN A 3 -17.69 -13.38 4.39
C GLN A 3 -17.79 -14.78 4.97
N SER A 4 -17.31 -15.78 4.22
CA SER A 4 -17.04 -17.08 4.82
C SER A 4 -16.15 -16.83 6.03
N ASN A 5 -16.39 -17.53 7.15
CA ASN A 5 -15.51 -17.52 8.32
C ASN A 5 -14.17 -18.23 8.00
N PHE A 6 -13.66 -18.05 6.79
CA PHE A 6 -12.43 -18.64 6.32
C PHE A 6 -11.26 -17.97 7.03
N GLN A 7 -10.42 -18.80 7.63
CA GLN A 7 -9.12 -18.41 8.17
C GLN A 7 -8.06 -19.26 7.47
N PHE A 8 -6.91 -18.65 7.20
CA PHE A 8 -5.78 -19.40 6.68
C PHE A 8 -5.27 -20.39 7.76
N PRO A 9 -4.90 -21.62 7.37
CA PRO A 9 -4.13 -22.49 8.26
C PRO A 9 -2.84 -21.80 8.71
N SER A 10 -2.41 -22.01 9.95
CA SER A 10 -1.21 -21.36 10.51
C SER A 10 0.07 -21.76 9.78
N GLU A 11 0.08 -22.90 9.10
CA GLU A 11 1.16 -23.35 8.24
C GLU A 11 1.25 -22.54 6.93
N SER A 12 0.19 -21.83 6.54
CA SER A 12 0.08 -21.09 5.28
C SER A 12 0.68 -19.68 5.36
N ARG A 13 1.88 -19.56 5.94
CA ARG A 13 2.54 -18.27 6.26
C ARG A 13 2.72 -17.32 5.07
N LEU A 14 2.89 -17.86 3.86
CA LEU A 14 3.10 -17.06 2.65
C LEU A 14 1.79 -16.63 1.97
N MET A 15 0.68 -17.28 2.31
CA MET A 15 -0.59 -17.07 1.61
C MET A 15 -1.19 -15.67 1.84
N PRO A 16 -1.10 -15.06 3.05
CA PRO A 16 -1.53 -13.67 3.22
C PRO A 16 -0.81 -12.69 2.28
N MET A 17 0.50 -12.84 2.10
CA MET A 17 1.30 -12.02 1.17
C MET A 17 0.91 -12.26 -0.29
N PHE A 18 0.72 -13.53 -0.67
CA PHE A 18 0.27 -13.88 -2.02
C PHE A 18 -1.12 -13.32 -2.31
N LEU A 19 -2.07 -13.47 -1.38
CA LEU A 19 -3.42 -12.93 -1.52
C LEU A 19 -3.39 -11.41 -1.66
N ARG A 20 -2.58 -10.73 -0.83
CA ARG A 20 -2.51 -9.27 -0.82
C ARG A 20 -2.06 -8.72 -2.16
N THR A 21 -1.01 -9.29 -2.74
CA THR A 21 -0.47 -8.88 -4.04
C THR A 21 -1.42 -9.22 -5.20
N LYS A 22 -2.26 -10.25 -5.08
CA LYS A 22 -3.26 -10.62 -6.10
C LYS A 22 -4.51 -9.74 -6.10
N PHE A 23 -5.03 -9.39 -4.92
CA PHE A 23 -6.28 -8.63 -4.81
C PHE A 23 -6.07 -7.12 -4.62
N GLY A 24 -4.84 -6.69 -4.32
CA GLY A 24 -4.49 -5.29 -4.11
C GLY A 24 -4.57 -4.42 -5.36
N GLY A 25 -4.41 -5.00 -6.54
CA GLY A 25 -4.42 -4.26 -7.81
C GLY A 25 -3.24 -3.29 -7.99
N ALA A 26 -2.29 -3.24 -7.05
CA ALA A 26 -1.15 -2.34 -7.09
C ALA A 26 -0.28 -2.55 -8.32
N GLU A 27 -0.03 -3.80 -8.72
CA GLU A 27 0.74 -4.11 -9.93
C GLU A 27 0.11 -3.47 -11.18
N SER A 28 -1.21 -3.63 -11.36
CA SER A 28 -1.94 -3.03 -12.48
C SER A 28 -1.89 -1.51 -12.46
N LEU A 29 -2.03 -0.89 -11.28
CA LEU A 29 -1.90 0.56 -11.12
C LEU A 29 -0.50 1.04 -11.48
N LEU A 30 0.54 0.33 -11.05
CA LEU A 30 1.94 0.70 -11.31
C LEU A 30 2.32 0.58 -12.77
N HIS A 31 1.73 -0.34 -13.53
CA HIS A 31 1.92 -0.40 -14.98
C HIS A 31 1.41 0.87 -15.69
N LEU A 32 0.44 1.61 -15.12
CA LEU A 32 -0.02 2.88 -15.67
C LEU A 32 0.97 4.03 -15.49
N LEU A 33 2.01 3.87 -14.66
CA LEU A 33 3.07 4.87 -14.48
C LEU A 33 4.00 4.97 -15.70
N TRP A 34 3.95 3.99 -16.61
CA TRP A 34 4.90 3.85 -17.71
C TRP A 34 4.23 4.01 -19.08
N PRO A 35 3.63 5.17 -19.41
CA PRO A 35 2.97 5.33 -20.71
C PRO A 35 3.98 5.21 -21.86
N GLN A 36 3.64 4.43 -22.90
CA GLN A 36 4.48 4.16 -24.08
C GLN A 36 5.00 5.43 -24.78
N SER A 37 4.27 6.55 -24.69
CA SER A 37 4.67 7.83 -25.27
C SER A 37 5.82 8.52 -24.53
N VAL A 38 6.08 8.14 -23.27
CA VAL A 38 7.14 8.71 -22.42
C VAL A 38 8.21 7.67 -22.10
N PHE A 39 7.80 6.42 -21.86
CA PHE A 39 8.66 5.30 -21.51
C PHE A 39 8.44 4.12 -22.47
N PRO A 40 9.05 4.14 -23.67
CA PRO A 40 8.86 3.07 -24.63
C PRO A 40 9.28 1.69 -24.08
N GLU A 41 8.39 0.70 -24.19
CA GLU A 41 8.63 -0.68 -23.76
C GLU A 41 9.83 -1.35 -24.46
N GLN A 42 10.33 -0.81 -25.56
CA GLN A 42 11.53 -1.35 -26.21
C GLN A 42 12.82 -0.99 -25.45
N GLU A 43 12.79 0.05 -24.61
CA GLU A 43 13.99 0.65 -24.01
C GLU A 43 13.97 0.67 -22.47
N TYR A 44 12.79 0.83 -21.88
CA TYR A 44 12.61 1.11 -20.46
C TYR A 44 12.27 -0.07 -19.54
N PRO A 45 11.79 -1.25 -19.97
CA PRO A 45 11.37 -2.31 -19.05
C PRO A 45 12.44 -2.67 -18.04
N MET A 46 13.67 -2.91 -18.48
CA MET A 46 14.76 -3.29 -17.58
C MET A 46 15.24 -2.14 -16.67
N ARG A 47 14.80 -0.90 -16.92
CA ARG A 47 15.14 0.27 -16.10
C ARG A 47 14.18 0.45 -14.93
N TYR A 48 12.89 0.21 -15.12
CA TYR A 48 11.89 0.29 -14.04
C TYR A 48 11.57 -1.06 -13.39
N PHE A 49 11.80 -2.18 -14.07
CA PHE A 49 11.50 -3.52 -13.55
C PHE A 49 12.11 -3.80 -12.17
N PRO A 50 13.37 -3.41 -11.87
CA PRO A 50 13.99 -3.67 -10.57
C PRO A 50 13.25 -3.07 -9.36
N VAL A 51 12.40 -2.06 -9.57
CA VAL A 51 11.66 -1.39 -8.48
C VAL A 51 10.20 -1.82 -8.37
N MET A 52 9.71 -2.64 -9.30
CA MET A 52 8.28 -2.95 -9.40
C MET A 52 7.76 -3.64 -8.14
N GLN A 53 8.48 -4.63 -7.61
CA GLN A 53 8.02 -5.38 -6.45
C GLN A 53 7.97 -4.51 -5.20
N GLU A 54 8.98 -3.68 -4.96
CA GLU A 54 9.03 -2.75 -3.83
C GLU A 54 7.93 -1.70 -3.92
N LEU A 55 7.61 -1.23 -5.14
CA LEU A 55 6.48 -0.31 -5.36
C LEU A 55 5.13 -0.98 -5.13
N VAL A 56 4.94 -2.24 -5.54
CA VAL A 56 3.73 -3.03 -5.25
C VAL A 56 3.53 -3.11 -3.74
N LEU A 57 4.57 -3.54 -3.02
CA LEU A 57 4.51 -3.68 -1.57
C LEU A 57 4.34 -2.33 -0.86
N PHE A 58 4.98 -1.27 -1.34
CA PHE A 58 4.78 0.08 -0.82
C PHE A 58 3.30 0.49 -0.95
N THR A 59 2.71 0.29 -2.12
CA THR A 59 1.32 0.67 -2.41
C THR A 59 0.36 -0.10 -1.52
N ASP A 60 0.53 -1.42 -1.46
CA ASP A 60 -0.31 -2.32 -0.66
C ASP A 60 -0.18 -2.05 0.84
N PHE A 61 1.04 -1.97 1.37
CA PHE A 61 1.24 -1.75 2.80
C PHE A 61 0.85 -0.34 3.24
N THR A 62 1.06 0.67 2.40
CA THR A 62 0.56 2.03 2.71
C THR A 62 -0.95 2.03 2.82
N ASN A 63 -1.65 1.32 1.91
CA ASN A 63 -3.09 1.15 2.02
C ASN A 63 -3.49 0.42 3.30
N ASP A 64 -2.84 -0.69 3.64
CA ASP A 64 -3.16 -1.47 4.85
C ASP A 64 -2.88 -0.68 6.16
N ILE A 65 -1.86 0.18 6.17
CA ILE A 65 -1.55 1.09 7.28
C ILE A 65 -2.65 2.14 7.42
N LEU A 66 -2.98 2.83 6.33
CA LEU A 66 -3.91 3.96 6.35
C LEU A 66 -5.37 3.51 6.45
N SER A 67 -5.70 2.28 6.02
CA SER A 67 -7.02 1.68 6.20
C SER A 67 -7.19 1.00 7.56
N TYR A 68 -6.13 0.86 8.37
CA TYR A 68 -6.21 0.13 9.62
C TYR A 68 -7.33 0.66 10.54
N TYR A 69 -7.47 1.99 10.64
CA TYR A 69 -8.51 2.61 11.47
C TYR A 69 -9.92 2.22 11.01
N LYS A 70 -10.24 2.38 9.72
CA LYS A 70 -11.56 2.01 9.20
C LYS A 70 -11.83 0.51 9.35
N GLU A 71 -10.82 -0.32 9.08
CA GLU A 71 -11.00 -1.78 9.00
C GLU A 71 -11.14 -2.40 10.38
N PHE A 72 -10.30 -2.02 11.34
CA PHE A 72 -10.26 -2.66 12.65
C PHE A 72 -11.10 -1.94 13.70
N ILE A 73 -11.10 -0.61 13.70
CA ILE A 73 -11.73 0.18 14.76
C ILE A 73 -13.19 0.48 14.42
N LEU A 74 -13.46 0.99 13.21
CA LEU A 74 -14.81 1.38 12.81
C LEU A 74 -15.67 0.17 12.41
N HIS A 75 -15.18 -0.67 11.49
CA HIS A 75 -16.00 -1.69 10.85
C HIS A 75 -15.73 -3.12 11.32
N ARG A 76 -14.62 -3.38 12.00
CA ARG A 76 -14.20 -4.72 12.45
C ARG A 76 -14.21 -5.74 11.30
N GLU A 77 -13.74 -5.32 10.14
CA GLU A 77 -13.63 -6.11 8.91
C GLU A 77 -12.75 -7.34 9.17
N LYS A 78 -13.18 -8.49 8.65
CA LYS A 78 -12.41 -9.73 8.65
C LYS A 78 -11.77 -9.99 7.29
N GLY A 79 -10.72 -10.80 7.28
CA GLY A 79 -10.05 -11.22 6.05
C GLY A 79 -9.15 -10.16 5.42
N ASN A 80 -8.89 -9.05 6.10
CA ASN A 80 -7.88 -8.08 5.70
C ASN A 80 -6.46 -8.65 5.88
N PHE A 81 -5.48 -8.00 5.26
CA PHE A 81 -4.10 -8.50 5.26
C PHE A 81 -3.50 -8.56 6.66
N VAL A 82 -3.64 -7.52 7.47
CA VAL A 82 -3.05 -7.44 8.81
C VAL A 82 -3.57 -8.55 9.72
N GLY A 83 -4.88 -8.82 9.68
CA GLY A 83 -5.51 -9.90 10.43
C GLY A 83 -5.07 -11.28 9.94
N ASN A 84 -5.10 -11.52 8.63
CA ASN A 84 -4.65 -12.79 8.06
C ASN A 84 -3.16 -13.06 8.37
N PHE A 85 -2.31 -12.03 8.29
CA PHE A 85 -0.89 -12.16 8.56
C PHE A 85 -0.63 -12.43 10.04
N ALA A 86 -1.34 -11.73 10.93
CA ALA A 86 -1.27 -11.94 12.38
C ALA A 86 -1.64 -13.39 12.75
N ASP A 87 -2.76 -13.89 12.21
CA ASP A 87 -3.25 -15.25 12.47
C ASP A 87 -2.23 -16.31 12.02
N THR A 88 -1.65 -16.19 10.81
CA THR A 88 -0.71 -17.21 10.30
C THR A 88 0.69 -17.14 10.93
N HIS A 89 1.04 -16.04 11.59
CA HIS A 89 2.36 -15.85 12.20
C HIS A 89 2.33 -15.84 13.73
N GLU A 90 1.16 -16.09 14.35
CA GLU A 90 0.98 -16.06 15.80
C GLU A 90 1.38 -14.70 16.42
N MET A 91 1.06 -13.61 15.71
CA MET A 91 1.41 -12.23 16.09
C MET A 91 0.17 -11.46 16.53
N GLN A 92 0.34 -10.38 17.29
CA GLN A 92 -0.75 -9.43 17.50
C GLN A 92 -0.90 -8.54 16.27
N GLN A 93 -2.14 -8.13 15.97
CA GLN A 93 -2.44 -7.22 14.85
C GLN A 93 -1.65 -5.91 14.95
N LEU A 94 -1.47 -5.39 16.16
CA LEU A 94 -0.68 -4.18 16.41
C LEU A 94 0.81 -4.37 16.10
N ASP A 95 1.36 -5.56 16.39
CA ASP A 95 2.75 -5.88 16.05
C ASP A 95 2.94 -5.87 14.54
N VAL A 96 2.00 -6.45 13.79
CA VAL A 96 1.99 -6.43 12.33
C VAL A 96 1.94 -5.00 11.81
N LEU A 97 1.04 -4.15 12.33
CA LEU A 97 0.99 -2.73 11.96
C LEU A 97 2.31 -2.00 12.24
N GLN A 98 2.95 -2.27 13.38
CA GLN A 98 4.25 -1.72 13.73
C GLN A 98 5.35 -2.19 12.75
N HIS A 99 5.31 -3.44 12.31
CA HIS A 99 6.22 -3.93 11.28
C HIS A 99 6.00 -3.25 9.94
N LEU A 100 4.75 -3.07 9.50
CA LEU A 100 4.43 -2.41 8.24
C LEU A 100 4.89 -0.96 8.24
N THR A 101 4.60 -0.21 9.31
CA THR A 101 5.02 1.19 9.45
C THR A 101 6.54 1.34 9.50
N GLY A 102 7.26 0.36 10.06
CA GLY A 102 8.73 0.34 10.06
C GLY A 102 9.38 -0.15 8.77
N TYR A 103 8.69 -0.99 7.99
CA TYR A 103 9.23 -1.61 6.78
C TYR A 103 8.93 -0.82 5.50
N THR A 104 7.73 -0.24 5.39
CA THR A 104 7.27 0.52 4.22
C THR A 104 8.22 1.66 3.82
N PRO A 105 8.77 2.48 4.76
CA PRO A 105 9.75 3.50 4.42
C PRO A 105 11.08 2.93 3.88
N LYS A 106 11.46 1.71 4.30
CA LYS A 106 12.68 1.04 3.83
C LYS A 106 12.54 0.58 2.37
N LEU A 107 11.36 0.08 1.99
CA LEU A 107 11.04 -0.24 0.59
C LEU A 107 11.23 1.00 -0.29
N LEU A 108 10.63 2.12 0.12
CA LEU A 108 10.72 3.37 -0.64
C LEU A 108 12.16 3.89 -0.74
N LYS A 109 12.95 3.77 0.34
CA LYS A 109 14.38 4.10 0.33
C LYS A 109 15.14 3.24 -0.69
N SER A 110 14.88 1.95 -0.76
CA SER A 110 15.49 1.05 -1.74
C SER A 110 15.12 1.45 -3.17
N VAL A 111 13.84 1.75 -3.43
CA VAL A 111 13.36 2.25 -4.73
C VAL A 111 14.12 3.50 -5.17
N TYR A 112 14.23 4.49 -4.29
CA TYR A 112 14.96 5.72 -4.61
C TYR A 112 16.45 5.48 -4.86
N SER A 113 17.06 4.54 -4.13
CA SER A 113 18.45 4.17 -4.38
C SER A 113 18.66 3.44 -5.71
N MET A 114 17.70 2.61 -6.14
CA MET A 114 17.78 1.88 -7.42
C MET A 114 17.57 2.78 -8.63
N LEU A 115 16.81 3.88 -8.47
CA LEU A 115 16.56 4.86 -9.53
C LEU A 115 17.51 6.06 -9.46
N ASP A 116 18.50 6.04 -8.58
CA ASP A 116 19.49 7.12 -8.50
C ASP A 116 20.23 7.26 -9.84
N GLY A 117 20.34 8.49 -10.32
CA GLY A 117 20.87 8.77 -11.66
C GLY A 117 19.92 8.52 -12.84
N ILE A 118 18.68 8.05 -12.62
CA ILE A 118 17.63 7.91 -13.65
C ILE A 118 16.49 8.90 -13.37
N GLU A 119 16.75 10.18 -13.69
CA GLU A 119 15.94 11.31 -13.22
C GLU A 119 14.45 11.26 -13.62
N ASP A 120 14.14 10.78 -14.83
CA ASP A 120 12.79 10.66 -15.36
C ASP A 120 11.96 9.62 -14.60
N LEU A 121 12.52 8.44 -14.36
CA LEU A 121 11.88 7.39 -13.54
C LEU A 121 11.76 7.81 -12.08
N LEU A 122 12.82 8.36 -11.49
CA LEU A 122 12.82 8.79 -10.09
C LEU A 122 11.77 9.88 -9.84
N ARG A 123 11.65 10.85 -10.74
CA ARG A 123 10.60 11.88 -10.66
C ARG A 123 9.20 11.28 -10.77
N THR A 124 8.99 10.37 -11.71
CA THR A 124 7.70 9.69 -11.91
C THR A 124 7.27 8.93 -10.64
N VAL A 125 8.19 8.18 -10.04
CA VAL A 125 7.94 7.45 -8.80
C VAL A 125 7.67 8.39 -7.62
N LYS A 126 8.45 9.47 -7.45
CA LYS A 126 8.22 10.44 -6.38
C LYS A 126 6.84 11.10 -6.49
N ASN A 127 6.41 11.42 -7.70
CA ASN A 127 5.09 11.97 -7.96
C ASN A 127 3.98 10.95 -7.62
N PHE A 128 4.15 9.69 -8.02
CA PHE A 128 3.22 8.61 -7.65
C PHE A 128 3.11 8.46 -6.14
N VAL A 129 4.23 8.38 -5.42
CA VAL A 129 4.28 8.21 -3.96
C VAL A 129 3.55 9.35 -3.26
N THR A 130 3.79 10.59 -3.69
CA THR A 130 3.15 11.77 -3.13
C THR A 130 1.64 11.73 -3.40
N GLY A 131 1.24 11.47 -4.64
CA GLY A 131 -0.17 11.38 -5.03
C GLY A 131 -0.90 10.24 -4.33
N TRP A 132 -0.26 9.09 -4.14
CA TRP A 132 -0.84 7.94 -3.44
C TRP A 132 -1.12 8.25 -1.97
N ILE A 133 -0.16 8.86 -1.27
CA ILE A 133 -0.33 9.28 0.12
C ILE A 133 -1.45 10.32 0.21
N MET A 134 -1.43 11.35 -0.66
CA MET A 134 -2.48 12.38 -0.68
C MET A 134 -3.86 11.81 -0.95
N LEU A 135 -3.99 10.89 -1.90
CA LEU A 135 -5.25 10.20 -2.18
C LEU A 135 -5.77 9.47 -0.94
N CYS A 136 -4.91 8.74 -0.26
CA CYS A 136 -5.30 7.98 0.92
C CYS A 136 -5.68 8.89 2.10
N THR A 137 -4.99 10.01 2.30
CA THR A 137 -5.26 10.92 3.41
C THR A 137 -6.43 11.88 3.14
N ALA A 138 -6.71 12.20 1.88
CA ALA A 138 -7.79 13.12 1.51
C ALA A 138 -9.13 12.43 1.21
N HIS A 139 -9.15 11.12 0.95
CA HIS A 139 -10.40 10.44 0.60
C HIS A 139 -11.16 9.98 1.84
N ARG A 140 -12.46 10.32 1.90
CA ARG A 140 -13.41 9.91 2.97
C ARG A 140 -13.41 8.43 3.30
N ARG A 141 -13.04 7.57 2.34
CA ARG A 141 -12.97 6.12 2.52
C ARG A 141 -12.16 5.72 3.75
N TYR A 142 -11.11 6.47 4.09
CA TYR A 142 -10.15 6.10 5.14
C TYR A 142 -10.48 6.65 6.53
N TYR A 143 -11.42 7.60 6.65
CA TYR A 143 -11.82 8.23 7.92
C TYR A 143 -10.65 8.82 8.72
N LEU A 144 -9.60 9.30 8.02
CA LEU A 144 -8.40 9.84 8.67
C LEU A 144 -8.59 11.27 9.16
N VAL A 145 -9.50 12.05 8.54
CA VAL A 145 -9.78 13.41 9.00
C VAL A 145 -10.46 13.36 10.37
N GLU A 146 -11.41 12.45 10.56
CA GLU A 146 -12.07 12.23 11.86
C GLU A 146 -11.11 11.64 12.89
N LEU A 147 -10.19 10.77 12.47
CA LEU A 147 -9.18 10.21 13.38
C LEU A 147 -8.25 11.29 13.95
N PHE A 148 -7.92 12.31 13.16
CA PHE A 148 -6.97 13.37 13.53
C PHE A 148 -7.62 14.74 13.71
N GLU A 149 -8.92 14.78 14.06
CA GLU A 149 -9.69 16.02 14.18
C GLU A 149 -9.09 16.95 15.25
N ASP A 150 -8.65 16.39 16.37
CA ASP A 150 -8.08 17.13 17.50
C ASP A 150 -6.68 17.70 17.19
N GLU A 151 -5.89 17.01 16.35
CA GLU A 151 -4.53 17.40 16.00
C GLU A 151 -4.45 18.33 14.79
N GLN A 152 -5.52 18.45 14.01
CA GLN A 152 -5.59 19.27 12.78
C GLN A 152 -4.49 18.91 11.76
N TYR A 153 -4.07 17.65 11.72
CA TYR A 153 -3.04 17.19 10.78
C TYR A 153 -3.53 17.14 9.34
N LEU A 154 -4.83 16.99 9.13
CA LEU A 154 -5.45 16.87 7.80
C LEU A 154 -6.52 17.95 7.61
N PRO A 155 -6.63 18.52 6.40
CA PRO A 155 -7.74 19.42 6.10
C PRO A 155 -9.07 18.65 6.10
N PRO A 156 -10.21 19.34 6.27
CA PRO A 156 -11.53 18.74 6.10
C PRO A 156 -11.69 18.12 4.72
N TYR A 157 -12.57 17.12 4.62
CA TYR A 157 -12.93 16.54 3.34
C TYR A 157 -13.60 17.58 2.43
N ASP A 158 -13.19 17.58 1.15
CA ASP A 158 -13.92 18.31 0.12
C ASP A 158 -15.34 17.74 -0.01
N GLU A 159 -16.32 18.56 -0.38
CA GLU A 159 -17.72 18.13 -0.50
C GLU A 159 -17.86 16.99 -1.51
N ASP A 160 -17.03 17.01 -2.56
CA ASP A 160 -16.98 16.06 -3.68
C ASP A 160 -16.03 14.85 -3.47
N ALA A 161 -15.36 14.72 -2.31
CA ALA A 161 -14.37 13.66 -2.01
C ALA A 161 -14.90 12.45 -1.21
#